data_AF-A0A964PZJ2-F1
#
_entry.id   AF-A0A964PZJ2-F1
#
_cell.length_a   1.000
_cell.length_b   1.000
_cell.length_c   1.000
_cell.angle_alpha   90.00
_cell.angle_beta   90.00
_cell.angle_gamma   90.00
#
_symmetry.space_group_name_H-M   'P 1'
#
loop_
_entity.id
_entity.type
_entity.pdbx_description
1 polymer ?
#
loop_
_entity_poly.entity_id
_entity_poly.type
_entity_poly.pdbx_seq_one_letter_code
_entity_poly.pdbx_strand_id
1 'polypeptide(L)'
;MIGTRFLRASRTLAMAVLLGTPYAPSSVEGQQGQARILVVNLTPTDASRADFGEGMSDRLRDIIDLPTHVAMSTQDIEREVGQFGLGLRNLDCITAVQLASAIMVPLIFCGEYRTEGSMVRAVGKYITVPANEEFVLEPDPVAANAFRALATTFRDFLEETAETLVQIDSCGKSYRAKNLDEALQFCTRAVELAPKSKEARSNLARAFMELMRYPESLREFEDLLGPDPYNTSILETAGWVAAQEREYEKSRSFYGRYLEVNAADIEARVRIASDLATMGDDRGAMGLLEIGLQATPNSPDLNLLYGAMAFRAASTLETAQPQANPDAPIDSVVVAGLYRASVKAHEIALDSVGADMPPGEVANMLRSYVKIGEVQSAITLGQRVVPLFPSNTQILGEHAAAYTEAGMFDQAIAALQRVLELQPDFTDGRTRLATVFLSANRVDDGAAWIARANEAGERDPDALAQILIANGYQERMLKMDIPSGIKLFVTAKGLAGISEIVSSQANFFHTYALLLQGQALGGPQTLESARASRPLFVESLGIAELGRAYAVSANQNMDQIIGALNALLAVQDAIIARAG
;
A
#
# COMPACT_ATOMS: atom_id res chain seq x y z
N MET A 1 60.58 -37.28 -17.46
CA MET A 1 60.13 -36.13 -18.28
C MET A 1 58.76 -35.74 -17.80
N ILE A 2 58.60 -34.48 -17.35
CA ILE A 2 57.41 -33.61 -17.39
C ILE A 2 56.12 -34.20 -16.76
N GLY A 3 55.45 -33.62 -15.77
CA GLY A 3 55.51 -32.31 -15.16
C GLY A 3 54.25 -32.12 -14.32
N THR A 4 54.43 -31.68 -13.08
CA THR A 4 53.41 -31.27 -12.11
C THR A 4 52.63 -30.04 -12.59
N ARG A 5 51.29 -30.02 -12.41
CA ARG A 5 50.53 -28.76 -12.30
C ARG A 5 49.58 -28.81 -11.10
N PHE A 6 49.78 -27.83 -10.24
CA PHE A 6 49.08 -27.51 -9.01
C PHE A 6 47.59 -27.25 -9.25
N LEU A 7 46.73 -27.94 -8.50
CA LEU A 7 45.38 -27.50 -8.17
C LEU A 7 45.46 -26.76 -6.83
N ARG A 8 45.37 -25.43 -6.84
CA ARG A 8 45.07 -24.64 -5.64
C ARG A 8 43.63 -24.93 -5.24
N ALA A 9 43.43 -25.75 -4.21
CA ALA A 9 42.14 -25.97 -3.61
C ALA A 9 41.74 -24.73 -2.79
N SER A 10 40.68 -24.05 -3.21
CA SER A 10 39.95 -23.07 -2.40
C SER A 10 39.36 -23.79 -1.19
N ARG A 11 40.01 -23.67 -0.04
CA ARG A 11 39.46 -24.10 1.25
C ARG A 11 38.57 -22.99 1.78
N THR A 12 37.31 -22.99 1.35
CA THR A 12 36.23 -22.31 2.07
C THR A 12 36.19 -22.92 3.47
N LEU A 13 36.30 -22.09 4.51
CA LEU A 13 36.09 -22.53 5.89
C LEU A 13 34.62 -22.98 5.98
N ALA A 14 34.36 -24.28 5.90
CA ALA A 14 33.04 -24.83 6.17
C ALA A 14 32.78 -24.66 7.67
N MET A 15 32.00 -23.63 8.05
CA MET A 15 31.43 -23.54 9.39
C MET A 15 30.52 -24.75 9.59
N ALA A 16 31.06 -25.80 10.20
CA ALA A 16 30.23 -26.79 10.86
C ALA A 16 29.56 -26.08 12.04
N VAL A 17 28.25 -25.85 11.94
CA VAL A 17 27.41 -25.49 13.08
C VAL A 17 27.38 -26.72 14.00
N LEU A 18 28.42 -26.85 14.83
CA LEU A 18 28.41 -27.77 15.95
C LEU A 18 27.48 -27.15 16.98
N LEU A 19 26.41 -27.88 17.33
CA LEU A 19 25.51 -27.64 18.46
C LEU A 19 26.26 -27.79 19.81
N GLY A 20 27.38 -27.11 19.95
CA GLY A 20 28.14 -26.95 21.18
C GLY A 20 27.66 -25.70 21.92
N THR A 21 27.86 -25.72 23.24
CA THR A 21 27.59 -24.62 24.18
C THR A 21 27.85 -23.23 23.58
N PRO A 22 27.01 -22.21 23.85
CA PRO A 22 27.23 -20.86 23.35
C PRO A 22 28.64 -20.40 23.71
N TYR A 23 29.47 -20.21 22.68
CA TYR A 23 30.81 -19.68 22.80
C TYR A 23 30.67 -18.22 23.21
N ALA A 24 31.00 -17.92 24.46
CA ALA A 24 31.28 -16.55 24.87
C ALA A 24 32.75 -16.29 24.52
N PRO A 25 33.05 -15.39 23.55
CA PRO A 25 34.43 -15.00 23.29
C PRO A 25 35.05 -14.51 24.61
N SER A 26 36.24 -14.99 24.94
CA SER A 26 36.91 -14.71 26.21
C SER A 26 37.17 -13.20 26.37
N SER A 27 36.30 -12.48 27.09
CA SER A 27 36.38 -11.04 27.43
C SER A 27 37.35 -10.27 26.52
N VAL A 28 36.88 -10.07 25.31
CA VAL A 28 37.60 -9.62 24.13
C VAL A 28 37.57 -8.08 24.08
N GLU A 29 37.76 -7.44 25.25
CA GLU A 29 37.79 -5.99 25.39
C GLU A 29 39.22 -5.49 25.15
N GLY A 30 39.40 -4.57 24.19
CA GLY A 30 40.60 -3.73 24.16
C GLY A 30 40.69 -2.89 25.44
N GLN A 31 41.79 -2.17 25.67
CA GLN A 31 41.79 -1.14 26.71
C GLN A 31 40.58 -0.21 26.44
N GLN A 32 39.85 0.18 27.50
CA GLN A 32 38.56 0.89 27.39
C GLN A 32 38.58 1.95 26.28
N GLY A 33 37.92 1.67 25.15
CA GLY A 33 37.75 2.59 24.03
C GLY A 33 38.54 2.30 22.73
N GLN A 34 39.53 1.41 22.72
CA GLN A 34 40.30 1.10 21.49
C GLN A 34 39.63 0.00 20.63
N ALA A 35 39.56 0.22 19.31
CA ALA A 35 39.16 -0.79 18.33
C ALA A 35 40.30 -1.78 18.06
N ARG A 36 40.02 -3.08 18.12
CA ARG A 36 41.04 -4.11 17.90
C ARG A 36 41.30 -4.33 16.42
N ILE A 37 42.56 -4.59 16.06
CA ILE A 37 42.98 -4.89 14.70
C ILE A 37 43.58 -6.29 14.61
N LEU A 38 43.07 -7.10 13.69
CA LEU A 38 43.69 -8.38 13.31
C LEU A 38 44.70 -8.12 12.18
N VAL A 39 45.98 -8.13 12.53
CA VAL A 39 47.08 -7.96 11.56
C VAL A 39 47.62 -9.33 11.15
N VAL A 40 47.36 -9.73 9.91
CA VAL A 40 47.88 -10.99 9.34
C VAL A 40 49.17 -10.77 8.55
N ASN A 41 49.84 -11.86 8.20
CA ASN A 41 51.10 -11.80 7.47
C ASN A 41 50.89 -11.31 6.04
N LEU A 42 51.73 -10.39 5.59
CA LEU A 42 51.80 -10.03 4.16
C LEU A 42 52.13 -11.31 3.36
N THR A 43 51.41 -11.51 2.26
CA THR A 43 51.55 -12.72 1.44
C THR A 43 52.45 -12.46 0.23
N PRO A 44 53.49 -13.28 -0.03
CA PRO A 44 54.32 -13.12 -1.22
C PRO A 44 53.55 -13.54 -2.49
N THR A 45 53.63 -12.74 -3.55
CA THR A 45 53.00 -13.03 -4.86
C THR A 45 53.96 -13.70 -5.86
N ASP A 46 55.23 -13.83 -5.49
CA ASP A 46 56.31 -14.47 -6.23
C ASP A 46 57.08 -15.46 -5.34
N ALA A 47 58.28 -15.88 -5.76
CA ALA A 47 59.15 -16.75 -4.97
C ALA A 47 59.89 -16.04 -3.82
N SER A 48 59.40 -14.87 -3.36
CA SER A 48 59.96 -14.15 -2.22
C SER A 48 59.96 -14.98 -0.95
N ARG A 49 60.97 -14.78 -0.10
CA ARG A 49 61.01 -15.41 1.22
C ARG A 49 59.91 -14.85 2.11
N ALA A 50 59.21 -15.73 2.83
CA ALA A 50 58.10 -15.39 3.73
C ALA A 50 58.51 -14.56 4.95
N ASP A 51 59.80 -14.55 5.31
CA ASP A 51 60.32 -13.85 6.49
C ASP A 51 60.19 -12.33 6.40
N PHE A 52 60.19 -11.76 5.19
CA PHE A 52 59.89 -10.34 5.00
C PHE A 52 58.47 -10.01 5.45
N GLY A 53 57.48 -10.76 4.95
CA GLY A 53 56.07 -10.52 5.27
C GLY A 53 55.74 -10.79 6.74
N GLU A 54 56.29 -11.87 7.30
CA GLU A 54 56.18 -12.20 8.73
C GLU A 54 56.84 -11.10 9.60
N GLY A 55 58.08 -10.72 9.31
CA GLY A 55 58.80 -9.70 10.08
C GLY A 55 58.17 -8.31 9.99
N MET A 56 57.59 -7.95 8.84
CA MET A 56 56.82 -6.72 8.67
C MET A 56 55.57 -6.74 9.55
N SER A 57 54.73 -7.78 9.42
CA SER A 57 53.48 -7.89 10.16
C SER A 57 53.68 -8.05 11.67
N ASP A 58 54.73 -8.76 12.10
CA ASP A 58 55.14 -8.82 13.51
C ASP A 58 55.49 -7.43 14.04
N ARG A 59 56.32 -6.70 13.28
CA ARG A 59 56.67 -5.33 13.67
C ARG A 59 55.46 -4.42 13.71
N LEU A 60 54.52 -4.58 12.77
CA LEU A 60 53.30 -3.79 12.72
C LEU A 60 52.40 -4.08 13.95
N ARG A 61 52.24 -5.35 14.33
CA ARG A 61 51.53 -5.74 15.56
C ARG A 61 52.14 -5.10 16.81
N ASP A 62 53.47 -5.02 16.88
CA ASP A 62 54.17 -4.42 18.03
C ASP A 62 54.01 -2.90 18.15
N ILE A 63 53.73 -2.19 17.05
CA ILE A 63 53.73 -0.71 17.02
C ILE A 63 52.34 -0.08 16.88
N ILE A 64 51.30 -0.86 16.60
CA ILE A 64 49.91 -0.39 16.63
C ILE A 64 49.42 -0.41 18.08
N ASP A 65 49.63 0.71 18.76
CA ASP A 65 49.04 1.06 20.04
C ASP A 65 48.65 2.55 20.00
N LEU A 66 47.58 2.83 19.25
CA LEU A 66 47.04 4.17 19.03
C LEU A 66 45.90 4.42 20.01
N PRO A 67 45.56 5.69 20.34
CA PRO A 67 44.40 6.00 21.18
C PRO A 67 43.08 5.40 20.66
N THR A 68 42.99 5.17 19.34
CA THR A 68 41.81 4.65 18.65
C THR A 68 41.87 3.16 18.36
N HIS A 69 43.07 2.58 18.18
CA HIS A 69 43.24 1.22 17.68
C HIS A 69 44.40 0.49 18.36
N VAL A 70 44.22 -0.80 18.60
CA VAL A 70 45.26 -1.68 19.15
C VAL A 70 45.34 -2.99 18.37
N ALA A 71 46.55 -3.41 18.00
CA ALA A 71 46.71 -4.70 17.34
C ALA A 71 46.54 -5.87 18.33
N MET A 72 45.91 -6.95 17.85
CA MET A 72 45.88 -8.21 18.60
C MET A 72 47.30 -8.79 18.73
N SER A 73 47.62 -9.33 19.90
CA SER A 73 48.90 -10.01 20.10
C SER A 73 48.97 -11.30 19.28
N THR A 74 50.17 -11.72 18.90
CA THR A 74 50.39 -12.99 18.18
C THR A 74 49.79 -14.18 18.94
N GLN A 75 49.93 -14.19 20.27
CA GLN A 75 49.38 -15.26 21.12
C GLN A 75 47.86 -15.29 21.10
N ASP A 76 47.21 -14.12 21.11
CA ASP A 76 45.76 -14.04 21.03
C ASP A 76 45.26 -14.50 19.66
N ILE A 77 45.93 -14.08 18.57
CA ILE A 77 45.56 -14.51 17.21
C ILE A 77 45.74 -16.02 17.07
N GLU A 78 46.86 -16.58 17.53
CA GLU A 78 47.11 -18.04 17.49
C GLU A 78 46.09 -18.83 18.32
N ARG A 79 45.66 -18.29 19.46
CA ARG A 79 44.61 -18.89 20.29
C ARG A 79 43.26 -18.90 19.58
N GLU A 80 42.85 -17.80 18.95
CA GLU A 80 41.58 -17.72 18.21
C GLU A 80 41.60 -18.61 16.95
N VAL A 81 42.64 -18.50 16.13
CA VAL A 81 42.74 -19.24 14.86
C VAL A 81 42.95 -20.75 15.07
N GLY A 82 43.61 -21.15 16.17
CA GLY A 82 43.85 -22.54 16.53
C GLY A 82 42.56 -23.33 16.78
N GLN A 83 41.48 -22.66 17.19
CA GLN A 83 40.16 -23.27 17.35
C GLN A 83 39.59 -23.81 16.03
N PHE A 84 40.06 -23.27 14.90
CA PHE A 84 39.67 -23.67 13.56
C PHE A 84 40.69 -24.62 12.90
N GLY A 85 41.68 -25.12 13.65
CA GLY A 85 42.75 -25.98 13.13
C GLY A 85 43.68 -25.27 12.15
N LEU A 86 43.72 -23.94 12.21
CA LEU A 86 44.56 -23.08 11.39
C LEU A 86 45.65 -22.43 12.26
N GLY A 87 46.68 -21.88 11.60
CA GLY A 87 47.73 -21.11 12.25
C GLY A 87 47.86 -19.75 11.57
N LEU A 88 48.42 -18.75 12.26
CA LEU A 88 48.57 -17.38 11.75
C LEU A 88 49.26 -17.33 10.37
N ARG A 89 50.27 -18.19 10.15
CA ARG A 89 50.98 -18.29 8.86
C ARG A 89 50.11 -18.76 7.69
N ASN A 90 48.95 -19.35 7.96
CA ASN A 90 48.00 -19.85 6.97
C ASN A 90 46.82 -18.89 6.76
N LEU A 91 46.78 -17.74 7.45
CA LEU A 91 45.74 -16.73 7.25
C LEU A 91 46.11 -15.81 6.09
N ASP A 92 45.38 -15.95 4.98
CA ASP A 92 45.34 -14.96 3.91
C ASP A 92 44.28 -13.87 4.21
N CYS A 93 44.17 -12.85 3.36
CA CYS A 93 43.18 -11.79 3.53
C CYS A 93 41.74 -12.31 3.67
N ILE A 94 41.36 -13.33 2.89
CA ILE A 94 39.99 -13.84 2.84
C ILE A 94 39.63 -14.56 4.15
N THR A 95 40.51 -15.46 4.58
CA THR A 95 40.34 -16.21 5.84
C THR A 95 40.46 -15.29 7.06
N ALA A 96 41.25 -14.22 6.97
CA ALA A 96 41.33 -13.19 8.01
C ALA A 96 40.00 -12.44 8.20
N VAL A 97 39.31 -12.06 7.12
CA VAL A 97 37.97 -11.44 7.19
C VAL A 97 36.97 -12.39 7.87
N GLN A 98 36.98 -13.66 7.48
CA GLN A 98 36.07 -14.66 8.06
C GLN A 98 36.33 -14.86 9.55
N LEU A 99 37.59 -14.98 9.95
CA LEU A 99 37.99 -15.08 11.34
C LEU A 99 37.53 -13.83 12.10
N ALA A 100 37.88 -12.64 11.61
CA ALA A 100 37.53 -11.36 12.25
C ALA A 100 36.03 -11.21 12.45
N SER A 101 35.21 -11.64 11.49
CA SER A 101 33.75 -11.67 11.64
C SER A 101 33.31 -12.61 12.77
N ALA A 102 33.90 -13.81 12.87
CA ALA A 102 33.58 -14.78 13.92
C ALA A 102 34.00 -14.31 15.33
N ILE A 103 35.12 -13.58 15.44
CA ILE A 103 35.65 -13.09 16.73
C ILE A 103 35.34 -11.61 17.00
N MET A 104 34.43 -11.02 16.22
CA MET A 104 33.97 -9.63 16.33
C MET A 104 35.11 -8.61 16.38
N VAL A 105 36.11 -8.79 15.52
CA VAL A 105 37.17 -7.81 15.29
C VAL A 105 36.74 -6.87 14.16
N PRO A 106 36.64 -5.55 14.40
CA PRO A 106 36.05 -4.61 13.44
C PRO A 106 36.96 -4.24 12.27
N LEU A 107 38.27 -4.48 12.40
CA LEU A 107 39.27 -4.07 11.41
C LEU A 107 40.34 -5.13 11.24
N ILE A 108 40.69 -5.43 10.00
CA ILE A 108 41.85 -6.27 9.69
C ILE A 108 42.90 -5.47 8.95
N PHE A 109 44.16 -5.87 9.09
CA PHE A 109 45.23 -5.48 8.17
C PHE A 109 45.74 -6.73 7.45
N CYS A 110 45.79 -6.68 6.13
CA CYS A 110 46.39 -7.71 5.30
C CYS A 110 47.01 -7.10 4.05
N GLY A 111 47.71 -7.89 3.25
CA GLY A 111 48.24 -7.42 1.99
C GLY A 111 49.18 -8.39 1.31
N GLU A 112 49.83 -7.90 0.27
CA GLU A 112 50.68 -8.68 -0.62
C GLU A 112 52.02 -7.98 -0.88
N TYR A 113 53.04 -8.75 -1.26
CA TYR A 113 54.33 -8.17 -1.68
C TYR A 113 55.03 -9.01 -2.74
N ARG A 114 56.03 -8.42 -3.38
CA ARG A 114 56.95 -9.08 -4.32
C ARG A 114 58.33 -8.44 -4.30
N THR A 115 59.34 -9.21 -4.67
CA THR A 115 60.73 -8.73 -4.73
C THR A 115 61.07 -8.30 -6.16
N GLU A 116 61.54 -7.07 -6.30
CA GLU A 116 62.02 -6.47 -7.55
C GLU A 116 63.53 -6.13 -7.40
N GLY A 117 64.40 -7.09 -7.69
CA GLY A 117 65.84 -6.92 -7.51
C GLY A 117 66.22 -6.85 -6.02
N SER A 118 66.75 -5.71 -5.57
CA SER A 118 67.05 -5.44 -4.15
C SER A 118 65.91 -4.77 -3.38
N MET A 119 64.81 -4.48 -4.07
CA MET A 119 63.67 -3.74 -3.55
C MET A 119 62.46 -4.67 -3.38
N VAL A 120 61.57 -4.31 -2.49
CA VAL A 120 60.30 -5.00 -2.21
C VAL A 120 59.18 -4.02 -2.46
N ARG A 121 58.24 -4.40 -3.32
CA ARG A 121 56.99 -3.68 -3.54
C ARG A 121 55.92 -4.36 -2.72
N ALA A 122 55.24 -3.61 -1.86
CA ALA A 122 54.17 -4.12 -1.01
C ALA A 122 52.89 -3.31 -1.23
N VAL A 123 51.75 -3.99 -1.08
CA VAL A 123 50.42 -3.39 -1.06
C VAL A 123 49.77 -3.86 0.23
N GLY A 124 49.41 -2.91 1.10
CA GLY A 124 48.74 -3.19 2.36
C GLY A 124 47.35 -2.58 2.34
N LYS A 125 46.41 -3.22 3.04
CA LYS A 125 45.05 -2.70 3.18
C LYS A 125 44.49 -2.94 4.56
N TYR A 126 43.79 -1.93 5.05
CA TYR A 126 42.88 -2.07 6.18
C TYR A 126 41.48 -2.39 5.65
N ILE A 127 40.81 -3.39 6.21
CA ILE A 127 39.48 -3.82 5.75
C ILE A 127 38.51 -3.80 6.93
N THR A 128 37.42 -3.06 6.80
CA THR A 128 36.35 -3.02 7.82
C THR A 128 35.55 -4.32 7.82
N VAL A 129 35.05 -4.73 8.99
CA VAL A 129 34.29 -5.96 9.16
C VAL A 129 32.94 -5.64 9.82
N PRO A 130 31.80 -6.09 9.25
CA PRO A 130 31.67 -7.05 8.15
C PRO A 130 31.55 -6.43 6.75
N ALA A 131 31.61 -5.11 6.61
CA ALA A 131 31.29 -4.45 5.34
C ALA A 131 32.33 -4.64 4.23
N ASN A 132 33.53 -5.12 4.58
CA ASN A 132 34.64 -5.36 3.65
C ASN A 132 35.09 -4.10 2.89
N GLU A 133 34.99 -2.93 3.52
CA GLU A 133 35.46 -1.69 2.91
C GLU A 133 36.98 -1.62 3.01
N GLU A 134 37.67 -1.47 1.86
CA GLU A 134 39.13 -1.53 1.78
C GLU A 134 39.75 -0.13 1.73
N PHE A 135 40.68 0.13 2.65
CA PHE A 135 41.57 1.30 2.68
C PHE A 135 42.96 0.83 2.26
N VAL A 136 43.30 1.04 0.99
CA VAL A 136 44.50 0.50 0.36
C VAL A 136 45.61 1.54 0.37
N LEU A 137 46.83 1.09 0.71
CA LEU A 137 48.06 1.86 0.57
C LEU A 137 49.06 1.07 -0.27
N GLU A 138 49.62 1.75 -1.28
CA GLU A 138 50.71 1.26 -2.12
C GLU A 138 51.95 2.15 -1.92
N PRO A 139 52.83 1.85 -0.93
CA PRO A 139 54.03 2.62 -0.70
C PRO A 139 55.06 2.47 -1.84
N ASP A 140 55.99 3.41 -1.93
CA ASP A 140 57.16 3.26 -2.77
C ASP A 140 57.97 2.00 -2.39
N PRO A 141 58.60 1.31 -3.37
CA PRO A 141 59.40 0.13 -3.07
C PRO A 141 60.48 0.39 -2.02
N VAL A 142 60.63 -0.52 -1.07
CA VAL A 142 61.60 -0.43 0.03
C VAL A 142 62.72 -1.45 -0.13
N ALA A 143 63.89 -1.22 0.45
CA ALA A 143 64.95 -2.25 0.47
C ALA A 143 64.47 -3.51 1.22
N ALA A 144 64.94 -4.69 0.82
CA ALA A 144 64.51 -5.97 1.43
C ALA A 144 64.75 -6.08 2.95
N ASN A 145 65.66 -5.28 3.52
CA ASN A 145 65.91 -5.22 4.96
C ASN A 145 65.11 -4.11 5.69
N ALA A 146 64.32 -3.32 4.97
CA ALA A 146 63.62 -2.14 5.49
C ALA A 146 62.17 -2.42 5.92
N PHE A 147 61.84 -3.67 6.28
CA PHE A 147 60.48 -4.05 6.72
C PHE A 147 59.99 -3.23 7.93
N ARG A 148 60.90 -2.75 8.80
CA ARG A 148 60.55 -1.89 9.94
C ARG A 148 60.04 -0.53 9.49
N ALA A 149 60.64 0.07 8.47
CA ALA A 149 60.21 1.34 7.93
C ALA A 149 58.84 1.19 7.26
N LEU A 150 58.64 0.10 6.51
CA LEU A 150 57.36 -0.24 5.88
C LEU A 150 56.25 -0.45 6.92
N ALA A 151 56.53 -1.14 8.03
CA ALA A 151 55.57 -1.27 9.13
C ALA A 151 55.19 0.10 9.72
N THR A 152 56.15 1.01 9.92
CA THR A 152 55.86 2.38 10.34
C THR A 152 54.95 3.09 9.33
N THR A 153 55.21 2.95 8.02
CA THR A 153 54.36 3.55 6.97
C THR A 153 52.91 3.06 7.05
N PHE A 154 52.68 1.75 7.26
CA PHE A 154 51.31 1.23 7.42
C PHE A 154 50.66 1.65 8.74
N ARG A 155 51.43 1.81 9.82
CA ARG A 155 50.94 2.38 11.10
C ARG A 155 50.54 3.84 10.91
N ASP A 156 51.38 4.64 10.26
CA ASP A 156 51.11 6.06 10.02
C ASP A 156 49.87 6.23 9.14
N PHE A 157 49.70 5.39 8.11
CA PHE A 157 48.47 5.38 7.30
C PHE A 157 47.21 5.01 8.10
N LEU A 158 47.31 4.09 9.06
CA LEU A 158 46.21 3.83 10.00
C LEU A 158 45.91 5.05 10.86
N GLU A 159 46.94 5.73 11.35
CA GLU A 159 46.79 6.93 12.18
C GLU A 159 46.12 8.07 11.40
N GLU A 160 46.50 8.26 10.13
CA GLU A 160 45.88 9.23 9.21
C GLU A 160 44.41 8.89 8.90
N THR A 161 44.07 7.60 8.80
CA THR A 161 42.71 7.12 8.52
C THR A 161 41.89 6.81 9.77
N ALA A 162 42.48 6.97 10.96
CA ALA A 162 41.88 6.52 12.21
C ALA A 162 40.57 7.21 12.52
N GLU A 163 40.47 8.53 12.29
CA GLU A 163 39.21 9.26 12.50
C GLU A 163 38.11 8.68 11.61
N THR A 164 38.38 8.52 10.31
CA THR A 164 37.44 7.95 9.35
C THR A 164 36.95 6.58 9.78
N LEU A 165 37.86 5.67 10.16
CA LEU A 165 37.52 4.32 10.61
C LEU A 165 36.68 4.31 11.89
N VAL A 166 37.03 5.17 12.86
CA VAL A 166 36.25 5.32 14.11
C VAL A 166 34.83 5.84 13.82
N GLN A 167 34.69 6.78 12.90
CA GLN A 167 33.38 7.33 12.52
C GLN A 167 32.52 6.30 11.79
N ILE A 168 33.10 5.50 10.89
CA ILE A 168 32.41 4.40 10.20
C ILE A 168 31.92 3.34 11.22
N ASP A 169 32.79 2.91 12.13
CA ASP A 169 32.45 1.91 13.16
C ASP A 169 31.38 2.45 14.13
N SER A 170 31.53 3.70 14.59
CA SER A 170 30.56 4.36 15.47
C SER A 170 29.20 4.54 14.79
N CYS A 171 29.19 4.92 13.51
CA CYS A 171 28.00 4.97 12.67
C CYS A 171 27.26 3.63 12.66
N GLY A 172 27.97 2.54 12.35
CA GLY A 172 27.38 1.19 12.33
C GLY A 172 26.94 0.68 13.71
N LYS A 173 27.65 1.04 14.78
CA LYS A 173 27.29 0.69 16.16
C LYS A 173 26.05 1.43 16.64
N SER A 174 26.03 2.76 16.52
CA SER A 174 24.88 3.59 16.93
C SER A 174 23.62 3.24 16.14
N TYR A 175 23.73 2.97 14.84
CA TYR A 175 22.59 2.54 14.03
C TYR A 175 22.04 1.18 14.52
N ARG A 176 22.90 0.17 14.72
CA ARG A 176 22.48 -1.14 15.26
C ARG A 176 21.90 -1.05 16.66
N ALA A 177 22.40 -0.12 17.49
CA ALA A 177 21.89 0.17 18.82
C ALA A 177 20.56 0.96 18.81
N LYS A 178 20.06 1.37 17.64
CA LYS A 178 18.86 2.22 17.48
C LYS A 178 18.98 3.61 18.11
N ASN A 179 20.20 4.07 18.38
CA ASN A 179 20.48 5.45 18.75
C ASN A 179 20.54 6.31 17.48
N LEU A 180 19.37 6.62 16.90
CA LEU A 180 19.29 7.23 15.56
C LEU A 180 19.93 8.63 15.47
N ASP A 181 19.88 9.43 16.53
CA ASP A 181 20.51 10.76 16.55
C ASP A 181 22.04 10.67 16.53
N GLU A 182 22.62 9.80 17.37
CA GLU A 182 24.06 9.53 17.35
C GLU A 182 24.48 8.91 16.02
N ALA A 183 23.67 7.98 15.49
CA ALA A 183 23.92 7.38 14.19
C ALA A 183 23.98 8.45 13.10
N LEU A 184 23.04 9.40 13.06
CA LEU A 184 23.10 10.50 12.11
C LEU A 184 24.39 11.32 12.25
N GLN A 185 24.80 11.63 13.48
CA GLN A 185 26.02 12.40 13.71
C GLN A 185 27.26 11.66 13.21
N PHE A 186 27.46 10.42 13.64
CA PHE A 186 28.63 9.63 13.26
C PHE A 186 28.62 9.29 11.76
N CYS A 187 27.46 8.89 11.21
CA CYS A 187 27.35 8.53 9.81
C CYS A 187 27.54 9.74 8.88
N THR A 188 27.02 10.92 9.24
CA THR A 188 27.25 12.15 8.45
C THR A 188 28.74 12.48 8.42
N ARG A 189 29.41 12.46 9.59
CA ARG A 189 30.84 12.71 9.67
C ARG A 189 31.67 11.66 8.91
N ALA A 190 31.26 10.39 8.98
CA ALA A 190 31.91 9.31 8.23
C ALA A 190 31.80 9.53 6.71
N VAL A 191 30.62 9.93 6.20
CA VAL A 191 30.42 10.23 4.78
C VAL A 191 31.18 11.50 4.34
N GLU A 192 31.31 12.51 5.20
CA GLU A 192 32.15 13.69 4.92
C GLU A 192 33.65 13.33 4.75
N LEU A 193 34.16 12.47 5.63
CA LEU A 193 35.55 12.03 5.62
C LEU A 193 35.85 11.02 4.49
N ALA A 194 34.89 10.14 4.21
CA ALA A 194 34.96 9.13 3.16
C ALA A 194 33.68 9.14 2.29
N PRO A 195 33.55 10.05 1.31
CA PRO A 195 32.35 10.19 0.48
C PRO A 195 31.98 8.97 -0.36
N LYS A 196 32.94 8.05 -0.55
CA LYS A 196 32.79 6.79 -1.27
C LYS A 196 32.54 5.59 -0.35
N SER A 197 32.47 5.81 0.97
CA SER A 197 32.20 4.74 1.92
C SER A 197 30.80 4.20 1.73
N LYS A 198 30.72 2.96 1.25
CA LYS A 198 29.44 2.28 1.03
C LYS A 198 28.78 1.94 2.37
N GLU A 199 29.59 1.59 3.37
CA GLU A 199 29.12 1.25 4.70
C GLU A 199 28.48 2.45 5.40
N ALA A 200 29.23 3.56 5.50
CA ALA A 200 28.75 4.78 6.16
C ALA A 200 27.47 5.31 5.48
N ARG A 201 27.49 5.36 4.15
CA ARG A 201 26.36 5.86 3.37
C ARG A 201 25.13 4.96 3.47
N SER A 202 25.30 3.64 3.51
CA SER A 202 24.18 2.69 3.71
C SER A 202 23.53 2.86 5.08
N ASN A 203 24.34 3.01 6.13
CA ASN A 203 23.85 3.24 7.49
C ASN A 203 23.21 4.62 7.62
N LEU A 204 23.78 5.66 6.98
CA LEU A 204 23.19 7.00 6.91
C LEU A 204 21.82 6.99 6.23
N ALA A 205 21.71 6.34 5.07
CA ALA A 205 20.45 6.21 4.33
C ALA A 205 19.36 5.53 5.18
N ARG A 206 19.72 4.45 5.88
CA ARG A 206 18.80 3.72 6.78
C ARG A 206 18.44 4.51 8.03
N ALA A 207 19.37 5.26 8.61
CA ALA A 207 19.08 6.16 9.73
C ALA A 207 18.09 7.25 9.33
N PHE A 208 18.26 7.86 8.15
CA PHE A 208 17.28 8.80 7.60
C PHE A 208 15.92 8.14 7.37
N MET A 209 15.89 6.93 6.83
CA MET A 209 14.66 6.16 6.61
C MET A 209 13.89 5.92 7.91
N GLU A 210 14.56 5.44 8.97
CA GLU A 210 13.92 5.16 10.27
C GLU A 210 13.43 6.44 10.97
N LEU A 211 14.03 7.58 10.66
CA LEU A 211 13.58 8.91 11.12
C LEU A 211 12.52 9.54 10.20
N MET A 212 12.01 8.81 9.20
CA MET A 212 11.05 9.28 8.19
C MET A 212 11.55 10.48 7.37
N ARG A 213 12.87 10.66 7.28
CA ARG A 213 13.53 11.67 6.45
C ARG A 213 13.81 11.10 5.06
N TYR A 214 12.73 10.76 4.35
CA TYR A 214 12.80 10.02 3.09
C TYR A 214 13.56 10.77 1.97
N PRO A 215 13.46 12.11 1.81
CA PRO A 215 14.23 12.82 0.78
C PRO A 215 15.74 12.75 0.97
N GLU A 216 16.25 12.81 2.20
CA GLU A 216 17.65 12.57 2.51
C GLU A 216 18.04 11.11 2.27
N SER A 217 17.23 10.17 2.76
CA SER A 217 17.46 8.73 2.58
C SER A 217 17.61 8.35 1.10
N LEU A 218 16.72 8.86 0.24
CA LEU A 218 16.75 8.59 -1.20
C LEU A 218 18.02 9.09 -1.86
N ARG A 219 18.53 10.27 -1.49
CA ARG A 219 19.79 10.81 -2.05
C ARG A 219 20.97 9.90 -1.73
N GLU A 220 21.05 9.42 -0.49
CA GLU A 220 22.10 8.49 -0.09
C GLU A 220 22.01 7.15 -0.83
N PHE A 221 20.80 6.62 -1.05
CA PHE A 221 20.59 5.41 -1.85
C PHE A 221 20.89 5.61 -3.34
N GLU A 222 20.51 6.75 -3.92
CA GLU A 222 20.82 7.09 -5.32
C GLU A 222 22.34 7.16 -5.56
N ASP A 223 23.09 7.76 -4.63
CA ASP A 223 24.55 7.82 -4.69
C ASP A 223 25.19 6.42 -4.57
N LEU A 224 24.62 5.53 -3.74
CA LEU A 224 25.07 4.13 -3.64
C LEU A 224 24.78 3.32 -4.91
N LEU A 225 23.66 3.60 -5.59
CA LEU A 225 23.26 2.92 -6.83
C LEU A 225 24.00 3.44 -8.06
N GLY A 226 24.63 4.60 -8.01
CA GLY A 226 25.44 5.15 -9.10
C GLY A 226 26.52 4.18 -9.63
N PRO A 227 27.43 3.67 -8.78
CA PRO A 227 28.46 2.72 -9.19
C PRO A 227 27.97 1.28 -9.36
N ASP A 228 26.89 0.88 -8.68
CA ASP A 228 26.29 -0.46 -8.78
C ASP A 228 24.77 -0.35 -9.02
N PRO A 229 24.35 -0.14 -10.29
CA PRO A 229 22.95 0.09 -10.61
C PRO A 229 22.03 -1.11 -10.41
N TYR A 230 22.54 -2.29 -10.10
CA TYR A 230 21.70 -3.48 -9.92
C TYR A 230 21.86 -4.12 -8.55
N ASN A 231 22.32 -3.32 -7.57
CA ASN A 231 22.36 -3.75 -6.17
C ASN A 231 20.95 -4.00 -5.63
N THR A 232 20.51 -5.25 -5.61
CA THR A 232 19.13 -5.62 -5.27
C THR A 232 18.73 -5.20 -3.86
N SER A 233 19.63 -5.33 -2.87
CA SER A 233 19.34 -4.92 -1.49
C SER A 233 19.03 -3.42 -1.38
N ILE A 234 19.76 -2.60 -2.15
CA ILE A 234 19.56 -1.15 -2.15
C ILE A 234 18.34 -0.78 -2.99
N LEU A 235 18.16 -1.39 -4.16
CA LEU A 235 17.00 -1.14 -5.04
C LEU A 235 15.67 -1.42 -4.33
N GLU A 236 15.59 -2.51 -3.57
CA GLU A 236 14.38 -2.84 -2.80
C GLU A 236 14.09 -1.76 -1.75
N THR A 237 15.10 -1.40 -0.96
CA THR A 237 14.94 -0.40 0.10
C THR A 237 14.63 0.98 -0.47
N ALA A 238 15.32 1.39 -1.54
CA ALA A 238 15.09 2.67 -2.21
C ALA A 238 13.70 2.73 -2.87
N GLY A 239 13.23 1.63 -3.46
CA GLY A 239 11.87 1.50 -3.98
C GLY A 239 10.81 1.73 -2.91
N TRP A 240 10.99 1.13 -1.73
CA TRP A 240 10.10 1.32 -0.58
C TRP A 240 10.11 2.76 -0.06
N VAL A 241 11.30 3.34 0.14
CA VAL A 241 11.45 4.73 0.61
C VAL A 241 10.82 5.71 -0.38
N ALA A 242 11.01 5.50 -1.69
CA ALA A 242 10.43 6.37 -2.71
C ALA A 242 8.90 6.33 -2.69
N ALA A 243 8.30 5.18 -2.42
CA ALA A 243 6.85 5.06 -2.35
C ALA A 243 6.27 5.65 -1.06
N GLN A 244 6.98 5.58 0.08
CA GLN A 244 6.61 6.31 1.31
C GLN A 244 6.57 7.83 1.07
N GLU A 245 7.51 8.36 0.29
CA GLU A 245 7.56 9.77 -0.11
C GLU A 245 6.55 10.11 -1.23
N ARG A 246 5.75 9.14 -1.70
CA ARG A 246 4.80 9.27 -2.82
C ARG A 246 5.46 9.62 -4.17
N GLU A 247 6.76 9.39 -4.28
CA GLU A 247 7.54 9.49 -5.52
C GLU A 247 7.37 8.20 -6.35
N TYR A 248 6.13 7.91 -6.76
CA TYR A 248 5.74 6.63 -7.35
C TYR A 248 6.48 6.29 -8.65
N GLU A 249 6.86 7.29 -9.45
CA GLU A 249 7.69 7.07 -10.64
C GLU A 249 9.09 6.54 -10.27
N LYS A 250 9.74 7.14 -9.25
CA LYS A 250 11.04 6.67 -8.76
C LYS A 250 10.91 5.28 -8.14
N SER A 251 9.87 5.05 -7.33
CA SER A 251 9.64 3.75 -6.72
C SER A 251 9.50 2.65 -7.77
N ARG A 252 8.66 2.86 -8.80
CA ARG A 252 8.51 1.92 -9.91
C ARG A 252 9.81 1.69 -10.68
N SER A 253 10.64 2.71 -10.84
CA SER A 253 11.96 2.57 -11.46
C SER A 253 12.90 1.67 -10.64
N PHE A 254 13.00 1.89 -9.32
CA PHE A 254 13.83 1.07 -8.44
C PHE A 254 13.33 -0.37 -8.34
N TYR A 255 12.03 -0.55 -8.12
CA TYR A 255 11.41 -1.87 -8.08
C TYR A 255 11.45 -2.59 -9.43
N GLY A 256 11.32 -1.86 -10.54
CA GLY A 256 11.49 -2.42 -11.89
C GLY A 256 12.87 -3.02 -12.07
N ARG A 257 13.94 -2.28 -11.75
CA ARG A 257 15.33 -2.79 -11.78
C ARG A 257 15.55 -3.97 -10.83
N TYR A 258 14.94 -3.94 -9.65
CA TYR A 258 15.00 -5.07 -8.72
C TYR A 258 14.39 -6.34 -9.35
N LEU A 259 13.23 -6.19 -9.99
CA LEU A 259 12.50 -7.28 -10.63
C LEU A 259 13.12 -7.72 -11.96
N GLU A 260 13.96 -6.91 -12.61
CA GLU A 260 14.76 -7.36 -13.77
C GLU A 260 15.79 -8.41 -13.35
N VAL A 261 16.44 -8.22 -12.19
CA VAL A 261 17.39 -9.20 -11.63
C VAL A 261 16.66 -10.42 -11.07
N ASN A 262 15.49 -10.21 -10.46
CA ASN A 262 14.69 -11.25 -9.80
C ASN A 262 13.43 -11.60 -10.61
N ALA A 263 13.54 -11.72 -11.94
CA ALA A 263 12.38 -11.78 -12.84
C ALA A 263 11.40 -12.94 -12.57
N ALA A 264 11.90 -14.07 -12.06
CA ALA A 264 11.12 -15.26 -11.73
C ALA A 264 10.56 -15.28 -10.30
N ASP A 265 10.89 -14.28 -9.47
CA ASP A 265 10.46 -14.23 -8.07
C ASP A 265 9.03 -13.66 -7.97
N ILE A 266 8.05 -14.56 -8.02
CA ILE A 266 6.62 -14.22 -7.88
C ILE A 266 6.35 -13.61 -6.51
N GLU A 267 7.00 -14.12 -5.46
CA GLU A 267 6.79 -13.64 -4.09
C GLU A 267 7.27 -12.19 -3.93
N ALA A 268 8.44 -11.86 -4.50
CA ALA A 268 8.90 -10.48 -4.53
C ALA A 268 7.99 -9.56 -5.35
N ARG A 269 7.45 -10.03 -6.48
CA ARG A 269 6.46 -9.25 -7.26
C ARG A 269 5.21 -8.96 -6.45
N VAL A 270 4.67 -9.96 -5.76
CA VAL A 270 3.49 -9.82 -4.89
C VAL A 270 3.77 -8.83 -3.76
N ARG A 271 4.91 -8.96 -3.07
CA ARG A 271 5.33 -8.04 -2.00
C ARG A 271 5.42 -6.60 -2.48
N ILE A 272 6.19 -6.36 -3.54
CA ILE A 272 6.42 -5.03 -4.12
C ILE A 272 5.11 -4.38 -4.61
N ALA A 273 4.27 -5.14 -5.31
CA ALA A 273 3.00 -4.62 -5.78
C ALA A 273 2.07 -4.27 -4.60
N SER A 274 2.06 -5.09 -3.55
CA SER A 274 1.27 -4.83 -2.34
C SER A 274 1.75 -3.58 -1.60
N ASP A 275 3.06 -3.36 -1.52
CA ASP A 275 3.65 -2.15 -0.94
C ASP A 275 3.16 -0.90 -1.69
N LEU A 276 3.33 -0.88 -3.03
CA LEU A 276 2.89 0.23 -3.87
C LEU A 276 1.39 0.52 -3.73
N ALA A 277 0.56 -0.52 -3.73
CA ALA A 277 -0.89 -0.37 -3.56
C ALA A 277 -1.26 0.19 -2.18
N THR A 278 -0.60 -0.27 -1.11
CA THR A 278 -0.82 0.25 0.25
C THR A 278 -0.46 1.73 0.35
N MET A 279 0.55 2.16 -0.42
CA MET A 279 0.95 3.57 -0.51
C MET A 279 0.05 4.40 -1.42
N GLY A 280 -0.86 3.78 -2.18
CA GLY A 280 -1.89 4.44 -3.00
C GLY A 280 -1.62 4.43 -4.51
N ASP A 281 -0.61 3.70 -4.99
CA ASP A 281 -0.32 3.53 -6.42
C ASP A 281 -0.80 2.18 -6.96
N ASP A 282 -2.12 1.92 -6.85
CA ASP A 282 -2.74 0.69 -7.35
C ASP A 282 -2.43 0.46 -8.85
N ARG A 283 -2.43 1.54 -9.66
CA ARG A 283 -2.19 1.44 -11.11
C ARG A 283 -0.74 1.11 -11.43
N GLY A 284 0.22 1.68 -10.68
CA GLY A 284 1.62 1.33 -10.81
C GLY A 284 1.91 -0.10 -10.37
N ALA A 285 1.32 -0.54 -9.26
CA ALA A 285 1.38 -1.91 -8.78
C ALA A 285 0.86 -2.91 -9.84
N MET A 286 -0.27 -2.60 -10.47
CA MET A 286 -0.83 -3.38 -11.59
C MET A 286 0.17 -3.54 -12.74
N GLY A 287 0.88 -2.47 -13.13
CA GLY A 287 1.88 -2.53 -14.20
C GLY A 287 3.04 -3.49 -13.90
N LEU A 288 3.47 -3.60 -12.63
CA LEU A 288 4.50 -4.56 -12.22
C LEU A 288 3.99 -6.00 -12.22
N LEU A 289 2.72 -6.21 -11.86
CA LEU A 289 2.07 -7.52 -11.91
C LEU A 289 1.83 -8.00 -13.34
N GLU A 290 1.51 -7.10 -14.29
CA GLU A 290 1.32 -7.45 -15.71
C GLU A 290 2.52 -8.17 -16.31
N ILE A 291 3.74 -7.74 -15.96
CA ILE A 291 4.98 -8.41 -16.39
C ILE A 291 5.05 -9.83 -15.84
N GLY A 292 4.67 -10.04 -14.58
CA GLY A 292 4.60 -11.38 -13.97
C GLY A 292 3.52 -12.27 -14.59
N LEU A 293 2.36 -11.69 -14.88
CA LEU A 293 1.24 -12.35 -15.54
C LEU A 293 1.55 -12.72 -17.00
N GLN A 294 2.42 -11.99 -17.71
CA GLN A 294 2.89 -12.42 -19.03
C GLN A 294 3.65 -13.75 -18.97
N ALA A 295 4.43 -13.97 -17.91
CA ALA A 295 5.17 -15.21 -17.71
C ALA A 295 4.28 -16.33 -17.11
N THR A 296 3.33 -15.97 -16.25
CA THR A 296 2.45 -16.92 -15.54
C THR A 296 0.97 -16.50 -15.60
N PRO A 297 0.32 -16.58 -16.78
CA PRO A 297 -1.02 -15.99 -16.98
C PRO A 297 -2.11 -16.54 -16.06
N ASN A 298 -1.96 -17.80 -15.62
CA ASN A 298 -2.95 -18.49 -14.79
C ASN A 298 -2.52 -18.57 -13.31
N SER A 299 -1.55 -17.75 -12.87
CA SER A 299 -1.18 -17.69 -11.46
C SER A 299 -2.36 -17.15 -10.63
N PRO A 300 -2.92 -17.94 -9.69
CA PRO A 300 -4.08 -17.49 -8.90
C PRO A 300 -3.73 -16.27 -8.04
N ASP A 301 -2.55 -16.26 -7.41
CA ASP A 301 -2.13 -15.19 -6.50
C ASP A 301 -1.96 -13.86 -7.23
N LEU A 302 -1.31 -13.89 -8.41
CA LEU A 302 -1.11 -12.68 -9.22
C LEU A 302 -2.43 -12.14 -9.76
N ASN A 303 -3.33 -13.02 -10.21
CA ASN A 303 -4.64 -12.62 -10.73
C ASN A 303 -5.55 -12.11 -9.62
N LEU A 304 -5.54 -12.71 -8.43
CA LEU A 304 -6.28 -12.23 -7.27
C LEU A 304 -5.83 -10.81 -6.89
N LEU A 305 -4.52 -10.59 -6.78
CA LEU A 305 -3.97 -9.30 -6.40
C LEU A 305 -4.22 -8.23 -7.48
N TYR A 306 -4.03 -8.57 -8.76
CA TYR A 306 -4.31 -7.67 -9.87
C TYR A 306 -5.80 -7.32 -9.95
N GLY A 307 -6.68 -8.30 -9.75
CA GLY A 307 -8.13 -8.10 -9.73
C GLY A 307 -8.58 -7.12 -8.64
N ALA A 308 -8.04 -7.28 -7.43
CA ALA A 308 -8.31 -6.44 -6.28
C ALA A 308 -7.81 -4.99 -6.49
N MET A 309 -6.60 -4.82 -7.02
CA MET A 309 -6.03 -3.50 -7.35
C MET A 309 -6.82 -2.80 -8.46
N ALA A 310 -7.21 -3.54 -9.50
CA ALA A 310 -8.02 -3.01 -10.58
C ALA A 310 -9.38 -2.50 -10.08
N PHE A 311 -10.02 -3.24 -9.18
CA PHE A 311 -11.26 -2.82 -8.53
C PHE A 311 -11.09 -1.54 -7.72
N ARG A 312 -10.07 -1.49 -6.84
CA ARG A 312 -9.81 -0.29 -6.02
C ARG A 312 -9.50 0.92 -6.89
N ALA A 313 -8.64 0.78 -7.90
CA ALA A 313 -8.33 1.85 -8.84
C ALA A 313 -9.58 2.37 -9.57
N ALA A 314 -10.47 1.46 -10.01
CA ALA A 314 -11.74 1.84 -10.62
C ALA A 314 -12.63 2.62 -9.64
N SER A 315 -12.81 2.09 -8.43
CA SER A 315 -13.64 2.70 -7.38
C SER A 315 -13.12 4.08 -6.95
N THR A 316 -11.80 4.24 -6.79
CA THR A 316 -11.19 5.53 -6.42
C THR A 316 -11.43 6.56 -7.50
N LEU A 317 -11.22 6.21 -8.78
CA LEU A 317 -11.47 7.12 -9.91
C LEU A 317 -12.95 7.48 -10.04
N GLU A 318 -13.85 6.54 -9.79
CA GLU A 318 -15.30 6.78 -9.78
C GLU A 318 -15.68 7.80 -8.70
N THR A 319 -15.17 7.65 -7.48
CA THR A 319 -15.45 8.59 -6.37
C THR A 319 -14.81 9.97 -6.54
N ALA A 320 -13.72 10.06 -7.28
CA ALA A 320 -13.00 11.31 -7.53
C ALA A 320 -13.67 12.18 -8.62
N GLN A 321 -14.60 11.63 -9.41
CA GLN A 321 -15.38 12.43 -10.34
C GLN A 321 -16.40 13.27 -9.55
N PRO A 322 -16.49 14.60 -9.78
CA PRO A 322 -17.60 15.37 -9.23
C PRO A 322 -18.89 14.72 -9.69
N GLN A 323 -19.84 14.52 -8.77
CA GLN A 323 -21.15 13.91 -9.00
C GLN A 323 -21.90 14.62 -10.14
N ALA A 324 -21.52 14.35 -11.37
CA ALA A 324 -22.13 14.85 -12.58
C ALA A 324 -23.06 13.73 -13.05
N ASN A 325 -24.33 13.86 -12.67
CA ASN A 325 -25.43 12.99 -13.04
C ASN A 325 -25.27 11.52 -12.58
N PRO A 326 -25.90 11.10 -11.46
CA PRO A 326 -25.90 9.70 -11.01
C PRO A 326 -26.52 8.70 -12.01
N ASP A 327 -27.24 9.18 -13.03
CA ASP A 327 -27.78 8.37 -14.13
C ASP A 327 -26.87 8.33 -15.37
N ALA A 328 -25.72 9.01 -15.35
CA ALA A 328 -24.74 8.88 -16.43
C ALA A 328 -24.07 7.51 -16.31
N PRO A 329 -24.07 6.67 -17.37
CA PRO A 329 -23.26 5.46 -17.41
C PRO A 329 -21.83 5.81 -17.05
N ILE A 330 -21.12 4.91 -16.36
CA ILE A 330 -19.68 5.04 -16.08
C ILE A 330 -18.93 5.02 -17.43
N ASP A 331 -18.92 6.17 -18.11
CA ASP A 331 -18.43 6.31 -19.48
C ASP A 331 -17.05 7.00 -19.51
N SER A 332 -16.34 6.89 -18.40
CA SER A 332 -14.88 6.95 -18.43
C SER A 332 -14.40 5.58 -18.90
N VAL A 333 -14.03 5.49 -20.18
CA VAL A 333 -13.42 4.28 -20.80
C VAL A 333 -12.34 3.66 -19.91
N VAL A 334 -11.63 4.48 -19.13
CA VAL A 334 -10.63 4.04 -18.15
C VAL A 334 -11.25 3.29 -16.97
N VAL A 335 -12.30 3.82 -16.33
CA VAL A 335 -12.95 3.17 -15.17
C VAL A 335 -13.60 1.86 -15.61
N ALA A 336 -14.32 1.86 -16.74
CA ALA A 336 -14.88 0.64 -17.30
C ALA A 336 -13.80 -0.38 -17.65
N GLY A 337 -12.67 0.06 -18.21
CA GLY A 337 -11.51 -0.79 -18.50
C GLY A 337 -10.92 -1.45 -17.24
N LEU A 338 -10.83 -0.71 -16.13
CA LEU A 338 -10.34 -1.23 -14.85
C LEU A 338 -11.30 -2.24 -14.22
N TYR A 339 -12.62 -1.99 -14.24
CA TYR A 339 -13.59 -2.98 -13.79
C TYR A 339 -13.58 -4.26 -14.66
N ARG A 340 -13.40 -4.14 -15.98
CA ARG A 340 -13.22 -5.31 -16.87
C ARG A 340 -11.94 -6.08 -16.55
N ALA A 341 -10.84 -5.38 -16.28
CA ALA A 341 -9.58 -5.98 -15.87
C ALA A 341 -9.73 -6.71 -14.52
N SER A 342 -10.47 -6.12 -13.57
CA SER A 342 -10.82 -6.73 -12.30
C SER A 342 -11.60 -8.03 -12.48
N VAL A 343 -12.68 -8.00 -13.28
CA VAL A 343 -13.50 -9.20 -13.58
C VAL A 343 -12.64 -10.31 -14.15
N LYS A 344 -11.87 -10.02 -15.21
CA LYS A 344 -11.08 -11.03 -15.92
C LYS A 344 -10.07 -11.72 -14.99
N ALA A 345 -9.37 -10.95 -14.16
CA ALA A 345 -8.37 -11.51 -13.25
C ALA A 345 -9.05 -12.29 -12.12
N HIS A 346 -10.14 -11.79 -11.56
CA HIS A 346 -10.91 -12.50 -10.55
C HIS A 346 -11.55 -13.80 -11.08
N GLU A 347 -11.99 -13.86 -12.35
CA GLU A 347 -12.45 -15.11 -12.99
C GLU A 347 -11.35 -16.18 -12.98
N ILE A 348 -10.13 -15.81 -13.43
CA ILE A 348 -8.99 -16.73 -13.47
C ILE A 348 -8.64 -17.23 -12.06
N ALA A 349 -8.63 -16.33 -11.07
CA ALA A 349 -8.39 -16.69 -9.68
C ALA A 349 -9.48 -17.63 -9.14
N LEU A 350 -10.76 -17.28 -9.33
CA LEU A 350 -11.90 -18.07 -8.87
C LEU A 350 -11.94 -19.48 -9.47
N ASP A 351 -11.66 -19.61 -10.77
CA ASP A 351 -11.64 -20.92 -11.43
C ASP A 351 -10.49 -21.81 -10.94
N SER A 352 -9.45 -21.22 -10.35
CA SER A 352 -8.30 -21.92 -9.77
C SER A 352 -8.52 -22.31 -8.30
N VAL A 353 -8.97 -21.37 -7.46
CA VAL A 353 -9.05 -21.56 -6.00
C VAL A 353 -10.46 -21.82 -5.46
N GLY A 354 -11.50 -21.56 -6.25
CA GLY A 354 -12.89 -21.82 -5.89
C GLY A 354 -13.32 -21.17 -4.57
N ALA A 355 -13.77 -21.99 -3.62
CA ALA A 355 -14.26 -21.52 -2.32
C ALA A 355 -13.16 -20.94 -1.40
N ASP A 356 -11.88 -21.16 -1.73
CA ASP A 356 -10.76 -20.59 -0.99
C ASP A 356 -10.50 -19.12 -1.36
N MET A 357 -11.16 -18.61 -2.41
CA MET A 357 -11.08 -17.20 -2.78
C MET A 357 -11.66 -16.32 -1.66
N PRO A 358 -10.99 -15.23 -1.26
CA PRO A 358 -11.52 -14.31 -0.26
C PRO A 358 -12.92 -13.81 -0.66
N PRO A 359 -13.95 -13.94 0.20
CA PRO A 359 -15.32 -13.57 -0.17
C PRO A 359 -15.49 -12.10 -0.56
N GLY A 360 -14.65 -11.22 -0.01
CA GLY A 360 -14.60 -9.80 -0.37
C GLY A 360 -14.26 -9.60 -1.85
N GLU A 361 -13.35 -10.39 -2.41
CA GLU A 361 -12.97 -10.29 -3.82
C GLU A 361 -14.03 -10.88 -4.75
N VAL A 362 -14.74 -11.94 -4.31
CA VAL A 362 -15.92 -12.44 -5.02
C VAL A 362 -17.04 -11.39 -5.07
N ALA A 363 -17.27 -10.67 -3.96
CA ALA A 363 -18.22 -9.57 -3.91
C ALA A 363 -17.78 -8.39 -4.80
N ASN A 364 -16.49 -8.03 -4.79
CA ASN A 364 -15.93 -7.00 -5.66
C ASN A 364 -16.09 -7.37 -7.13
N MET A 365 -15.90 -8.63 -7.50
CA MET A 365 -16.12 -9.14 -8.85
C MET A 365 -17.59 -9.04 -9.29
N LEU A 366 -18.55 -9.43 -8.43
CA LEU A 366 -19.99 -9.21 -8.67
C LEU A 366 -20.30 -7.74 -8.93
N ARG A 367 -19.78 -6.86 -8.07
CA ARG A 367 -19.95 -5.41 -8.19
C ARG A 367 -19.33 -4.88 -9.50
N SER A 368 -18.15 -5.37 -9.89
CA SER A 368 -17.50 -4.98 -11.14
C SER A 368 -18.36 -5.30 -12.37
N TYR A 369 -18.98 -6.49 -12.44
CA TYR A 369 -19.91 -6.81 -13.54
C TYR A 369 -21.10 -5.86 -13.58
N VAL A 370 -21.71 -5.57 -12.43
CA VAL A 370 -22.82 -4.62 -12.33
C VAL A 370 -22.38 -3.24 -12.83
N LYS A 371 -21.21 -2.76 -12.40
CA LYS A 371 -20.67 -1.45 -12.78
C LYS A 371 -20.39 -1.30 -14.27
N ILE A 372 -20.02 -2.38 -14.97
CA ILE A 372 -19.81 -2.36 -16.43
C ILE A 372 -21.09 -2.70 -17.24
N GLY A 373 -22.23 -2.85 -16.57
CA GLY A 373 -23.52 -3.16 -17.20
C GLY A 373 -23.67 -4.62 -17.66
N GLU A 374 -22.73 -5.51 -17.30
CA GLU A 374 -22.79 -6.93 -17.61
C GLU A 374 -23.64 -7.70 -16.59
N VAL A 375 -24.88 -7.25 -16.44
CA VAL A 375 -25.81 -7.71 -15.39
C VAL A 375 -26.08 -9.21 -15.47
N GLN A 376 -26.21 -9.77 -16.69
CA GLN A 376 -26.44 -11.21 -16.87
C GLN A 376 -25.25 -12.06 -16.40
N SER A 377 -24.01 -11.57 -16.61
CA SER A 377 -22.80 -12.20 -16.12
C SER A 377 -22.75 -12.13 -14.58
N ALA A 378 -23.15 -11.01 -13.99
CA ALA A 378 -23.26 -10.87 -12.53
C ALA A 378 -24.25 -11.87 -11.91
N ILE A 379 -25.43 -12.07 -12.52
CA ILE A 379 -26.41 -13.07 -12.07
C ILE A 379 -25.84 -14.48 -12.19
N THR A 380 -25.20 -14.79 -13.32
CA THR A 380 -24.61 -16.12 -13.55
C THR A 380 -23.49 -16.41 -12.54
N LEU A 381 -22.64 -15.42 -12.26
CA LEU A 381 -21.63 -15.52 -11.20
C LEU A 381 -22.30 -15.74 -9.84
N GLY A 382 -23.30 -14.93 -9.49
CA GLY A 382 -24.03 -15.04 -8.23
C GLY A 382 -24.62 -16.43 -7.99
N GLN A 383 -25.21 -17.03 -9.04
CA GLN A 383 -25.72 -18.41 -9.00
C GLN A 383 -24.62 -19.46 -8.79
N ARG A 384 -23.41 -19.23 -9.30
CA ARG A 384 -22.24 -20.10 -9.08
C ARG A 384 -21.65 -19.96 -7.68
N VAL A 385 -21.54 -18.74 -7.15
CA VAL A 385 -20.76 -18.46 -5.92
C VAL A 385 -21.60 -18.44 -4.64
N VAL A 386 -22.89 -18.12 -4.70
CA VAL A 386 -23.76 -18.17 -3.50
C VAL A 386 -23.79 -19.57 -2.85
N PRO A 387 -23.84 -20.69 -3.60
CA PRO A 387 -23.73 -22.02 -2.99
C PRO A 387 -22.38 -22.27 -2.28
N LEU A 388 -21.30 -21.62 -2.72
CA LEU A 388 -19.98 -21.72 -2.08
C LEU A 388 -19.91 -20.88 -0.79
N PHE A 389 -20.68 -19.78 -0.73
CA PHE A 389 -20.69 -18.84 0.39
C PHE A 389 -22.12 -18.55 0.89
N PRO A 390 -22.88 -19.55 1.34
CA PRO A 390 -24.34 -19.45 1.55
C PRO A 390 -24.76 -18.50 2.67
N SER A 391 -23.84 -18.14 3.57
CA SER A 391 -24.08 -17.23 4.70
C SER A 391 -23.32 -15.91 4.57
N ASN A 392 -22.61 -15.67 3.46
CA ASN A 392 -21.89 -14.42 3.26
C ASN A 392 -22.84 -13.32 2.79
N THR A 393 -23.16 -12.39 3.70
CA THR A 393 -24.13 -11.31 3.46
C THR A 393 -23.67 -10.31 2.40
N GLN A 394 -22.36 -10.10 2.25
CA GLN A 394 -21.82 -9.22 1.21
C GLN A 394 -22.07 -9.80 -0.19
N ILE A 395 -21.74 -11.07 -0.42
CA ILE A 395 -21.99 -11.76 -1.69
C ILE A 395 -23.50 -11.81 -2.00
N LEU A 396 -24.33 -12.14 -1.01
CA LEU A 396 -25.79 -12.15 -1.16
C LEU A 396 -26.32 -10.76 -1.52
N GLY A 397 -25.80 -9.70 -0.90
CA GLY A 397 -26.16 -8.32 -1.17
C GLY A 397 -25.77 -7.86 -2.58
N GLU A 398 -24.57 -8.20 -3.07
CA GLU A 398 -24.14 -7.88 -4.44
C GLU A 398 -24.91 -8.69 -5.49
N HIS A 399 -25.26 -9.95 -5.20
CA HIS A 399 -26.13 -10.74 -6.07
C HIS A 399 -27.56 -10.15 -6.13
N ALA A 400 -28.08 -9.64 -5.01
CA ALA A 400 -29.35 -8.93 -5.00
C ALA A 400 -29.31 -7.62 -5.80
N ALA A 401 -28.18 -6.91 -5.78
CA ALA A 401 -27.96 -5.75 -6.63
C ALA A 401 -28.02 -6.13 -8.12
N ALA A 402 -27.37 -7.23 -8.51
CA ALA A 402 -27.47 -7.75 -9.87
C ALA A 402 -28.92 -8.09 -10.29
N TYR A 403 -29.71 -8.71 -9.41
CA TYR A 403 -31.14 -8.95 -9.68
C TYR A 403 -31.93 -7.64 -9.81
N THR A 404 -31.60 -6.62 -9.01
CA THR A 404 -32.26 -5.31 -9.05
C THR A 404 -32.05 -4.64 -10.40
N GLU A 405 -30.81 -4.60 -10.89
CA GLU A 405 -30.48 -4.03 -12.21
C GLU A 405 -31.13 -4.81 -13.37
N ALA A 406 -31.35 -6.12 -13.21
CA ALA A 406 -32.06 -6.92 -14.18
C ALA A 406 -33.60 -6.76 -14.12
N GLY A 407 -34.13 -5.99 -13.18
CA GLY A 407 -35.58 -5.89 -12.92
C GLY A 407 -36.19 -7.15 -12.30
N MET A 408 -35.38 -8.08 -11.82
CA MET A 408 -35.78 -9.33 -11.15
C MET A 408 -36.12 -9.07 -9.68
N PHE A 409 -37.12 -8.22 -9.43
CA PHE A 409 -37.34 -7.65 -8.11
C PHE A 409 -37.68 -8.67 -7.02
N ASP A 410 -38.47 -9.71 -7.32
CA ASP A 410 -38.82 -10.73 -6.31
C ASP A 410 -37.59 -11.51 -5.82
N GLN A 411 -36.64 -11.80 -6.73
CA GLN A 411 -35.38 -12.46 -6.39
C GLN A 411 -34.46 -11.53 -5.58
N ALA A 412 -34.40 -10.25 -5.96
CA ALA A 412 -33.68 -9.23 -5.20
C ALA A 412 -34.23 -9.06 -3.77
N ILE A 413 -35.56 -9.01 -3.62
CA ILE A 413 -36.24 -8.94 -2.32
C ILE A 413 -35.91 -10.15 -1.47
N ALA A 414 -36.06 -11.36 -2.01
CA ALA A 414 -35.76 -12.60 -1.29
C ALA A 414 -34.29 -12.66 -0.82
N ALA A 415 -33.35 -12.25 -1.68
CA ALA A 415 -31.94 -12.20 -1.34
C ALA A 415 -31.63 -11.16 -0.24
N LEU A 416 -32.20 -9.95 -0.31
CA LEU A 416 -32.00 -8.92 0.71
C LEU A 416 -32.70 -9.25 2.04
N GLN A 417 -33.85 -9.90 2.00
CA GLN A 417 -34.48 -10.45 3.21
C GLN A 417 -33.55 -11.46 3.87
N ARG A 418 -32.95 -12.36 3.09
CA ARG A 418 -31.97 -13.31 3.61
C ARG A 418 -30.72 -12.62 4.20
N VAL A 419 -30.26 -11.53 3.58
CA VAL A 419 -29.17 -10.70 4.14
C VAL A 419 -29.56 -10.16 5.52
N LEU A 420 -30.76 -9.58 5.66
CA LEU A 420 -31.25 -9.02 6.92
C LEU A 420 -31.58 -10.07 7.98
N GLU A 421 -31.91 -11.31 7.59
CA GLU A 421 -32.05 -12.45 8.50
C GLU A 421 -30.70 -12.87 9.10
N LEU A 422 -29.66 -12.91 8.27
CA LEU A 422 -28.31 -13.31 8.68
C LEU A 422 -27.59 -12.19 9.44
N GLN A 423 -27.81 -10.94 9.03
CA GLN A 423 -27.19 -9.76 9.61
C GLN A 423 -28.20 -8.60 9.67
N PRO A 424 -28.93 -8.47 10.79
CA PRO A 424 -29.95 -7.43 10.95
C PRO A 424 -29.43 -5.99 10.92
N ASP A 425 -28.13 -5.77 11.11
CA ASP A 425 -27.42 -4.49 11.08
C ASP A 425 -26.57 -4.32 9.81
N PHE A 426 -26.85 -5.08 8.76
CA PHE A 426 -26.15 -4.96 7.48
C PHE A 426 -26.24 -3.53 6.94
N THR A 427 -25.09 -2.98 6.53
CA THR A 427 -24.98 -1.59 6.06
C THR A 427 -25.95 -1.32 4.91
N ASP A 428 -26.80 -0.31 5.10
CA ASP A 428 -27.87 0.08 4.17
C ASP A 428 -28.85 -1.05 3.81
N GLY A 429 -28.94 -2.13 4.61
CA GLY A 429 -29.73 -3.31 4.25
C GLY A 429 -31.23 -3.03 4.09
N ARG A 430 -31.86 -2.34 5.06
CA ARG A 430 -33.29 -1.98 4.96
C ARG A 430 -33.50 -0.94 3.87
N THR A 431 -32.58 0.00 3.74
CA THR A 431 -32.62 1.03 2.68
C THR A 431 -32.57 0.40 1.28
N ARG A 432 -31.64 -0.54 1.03
CA ARG A 432 -31.55 -1.28 -0.23
C ARG A 432 -32.84 -2.05 -0.52
N LEU A 433 -33.36 -2.77 0.48
CA LEU A 433 -34.61 -3.52 0.35
C LEU A 433 -35.79 -2.61 0.03
N ALA A 434 -35.87 -1.45 0.68
CA ALA A 434 -36.89 -0.44 0.41
C ALA A 434 -36.83 0.07 -1.03
N THR A 435 -35.63 0.37 -1.54
CA THR A 435 -35.44 0.81 -2.92
C THR A 435 -35.91 -0.26 -3.91
N VAL A 436 -35.60 -1.54 -3.67
CA VAL A 436 -36.09 -2.63 -4.52
C VAL A 436 -37.62 -2.71 -4.51
N PHE A 437 -38.27 -2.57 -3.34
CA PHE A 437 -39.74 -2.50 -3.28
C PHE A 437 -40.31 -1.31 -4.08
N LEU A 438 -39.67 -0.14 -3.99
CA LEU A 438 -40.08 1.03 -4.77
C LEU A 438 -39.91 0.77 -6.28
N SER A 439 -38.78 0.24 -6.73
CA SER A 439 -38.56 -0.12 -8.14
C SER A 439 -39.56 -1.18 -8.63
N ALA A 440 -39.99 -2.10 -7.75
CA ALA A 440 -41.02 -3.11 -8.03
C ALA A 440 -42.46 -2.58 -8.04
N ASN A 441 -42.65 -1.25 -7.93
CA ASN A 441 -43.97 -0.61 -7.78
C ASN A 441 -44.75 -1.04 -6.52
N ARG A 442 -44.06 -1.54 -5.49
CA ARG A 442 -44.63 -1.93 -4.19
C ARG A 442 -44.43 -0.78 -3.19
N VAL A 443 -45.14 0.31 -3.44
CA VAL A 443 -44.95 1.61 -2.76
C VAL A 443 -45.12 1.50 -1.24
N ASP A 444 -46.11 0.75 -0.79
CA ASP A 444 -46.44 0.57 0.62
C ASP A 444 -45.31 -0.13 1.39
N ASP A 445 -44.77 -1.20 0.80
CA ASP A 445 -43.66 -1.94 1.37
C ASP A 445 -42.39 -1.08 1.40
N GLY A 446 -42.09 -0.38 0.30
CA GLY A 446 -40.93 0.50 0.20
C GLY A 446 -40.96 1.62 1.24
N ALA A 447 -42.08 2.32 1.36
CA ALA A 447 -42.29 3.36 2.37
C ALA A 447 -42.12 2.82 3.80
N ALA A 448 -42.69 1.65 4.10
CA ALA A 448 -42.56 1.02 5.41
C ALA A 448 -41.10 0.61 5.72
N TRP A 449 -40.35 0.14 4.73
CA TRP A 449 -38.94 -0.22 4.93
C TRP A 449 -38.02 1.00 5.05
N ILE A 450 -38.30 2.13 4.37
CA ILE A 450 -37.61 3.40 4.65
C ILE A 450 -37.87 3.86 6.09
N ALA A 451 -39.11 3.78 6.59
CA ALA A 451 -39.41 4.13 7.97
C ALA A 451 -38.63 3.26 8.97
N ARG A 452 -38.55 1.94 8.73
CA ARG A 452 -37.72 1.03 9.54
C ARG A 452 -36.23 1.35 9.45
N ALA A 453 -35.73 1.77 8.29
CA ALA A 453 -34.33 2.20 8.13
C ALA A 453 -34.05 3.47 8.97
N ASN A 454 -35.01 4.40 9.03
CA ASN A 454 -34.92 5.60 9.86
C ASN A 454 -34.94 5.27 11.35
N GLU A 455 -35.84 4.38 11.79
CA GLU A 455 -35.91 3.91 13.18
C GLU A 455 -34.64 3.19 13.63
N ALA A 456 -34.01 2.44 12.74
CA ALA A 456 -32.73 1.78 12.98
C ALA A 456 -31.52 2.74 12.91
N GLY A 457 -31.73 4.00 12.49
CA GLY A 457 -30.64 4.96 12.30
C GLY A 457 -29.64 4.55 11.23
N GLU A 458 -30.08 3.82 10.19
CA GLU A 458 -29.18 3.33 9.12
C GLU A 458 -28.54 4.48 8.33
N ARG A 459 -29.27 5.58 8.16
CA ARG A 459 -28.87 6.75 7.38
C ARG A 459 -29.41 8.02 8.02
N ASP A 460 -28.84 9.13 7.57
CA ASP A 460 -29.37 10.46 7.82
C ASP A 460 -30.87 10.56 7.39
N PRO A 461 -31.77 11.05 8.25
CA PRO A 461 -33.20 11.14 7.95
C PRO A 461 -33.51 11.95 6.69
N ASP A 462 -32.75 13.01 6.41
CA ASP A 462 -32.94 13.82 5.20
C ASP A 462 -32.60 12.99 3.96
N ALA A 463 -31.50 12.23 3.97
CA ALA A 463 -31.17 11.31 2.87
C ALA A 463 -32.26 10.27 2.61
N LEU A 464 -32.88 9.71 3.66
CA LEU A 464 -33.99 8.77 3.54
C LEU A 464 -35.27 9.43 3.00
N ALA A 465 -35.59 10.64 3.47
CA ALA A 465 -36.70 11.42 2.96
C ALA A 465 -36.51 11.77 1.47
N GLN A 466 -35.29 12.07 1.04
CA GLN A 466 -34.99 12.35 -0.36
C GLN A 466 -35.24 11.15 -1.28
N ILE A 467 -34.99 9.91 -0.83
CA ILE A 467 -35.34 8.71 -1.60
C ILE A 467 -36.84 8.65 -1.89
N LEU A 468 -37.66 8.94 -0.87
CA LEU A 468 -39.13 8.96 -0.98
C LEU A 468 -39.61 10.12 -1.85
N ILE A 469 -39.07 11.33 -1.69
CA ILE A 469 -39.42 12.51 -2.49
C ILE A 469 -39.07 12.29 -3.97
N ALA A 470 -37.85 11.81 -4.26
CA ALA A 470 -37.41 11.56 -5.62
C ALA A 470 -38.29 10.51 -6.30
N ASN A 471 -38.55 9.37 -5.65
CA ASN A 471 -39.46 8.35 -6.19
C ASN A 471 -40.89 8.89 -6.32
N GLY A 472 -41.40 9.63 -5.33
CA GLY A 472 -42.73 10.22 -5.37
C GLY A 472 -42.93 11.18 -6.54
N TYR A 473 -41.92 11.98 -6.85
CA TYR A 473 -41.98 12.91 -7.96
C TYR A 473 -41.71 12.24 -9.31
N GLN A 474 -40.54 11.62 -9.48
CA GLN A 474 -40.04 11.14 -10.78
C GLN A 474 -40.73 9.85 -11.22
N GLU A 475 -40.85 8.88 -10.30
CA GLU A 475 -41.32 7.53 -10.63
C GLU A 475 -42.84 7.38 -10.50
N ARG A 476 -43.49 8.28 -9.77
CA ARG A 476 -44.96 8.26 -9.57
C ARG A 476 -45.65 9.44 -10.23
N MET A 477 -45.42 10.65 -9.71
CA MET A 477 -46.20 11.81 -10.11
C MET A 477 -46.02 12.17 -11.60
N LEU A 478 -44.79 12.19 -12.12
CA LEU A 478 -44.53 12.44 -13.55
C LEU A 478 -45.09 11.33 -14.46
N LYS A 479 -45.28 10.12 -13.93
CA LYS A 479 -45.90 8.98 -14.63
C LYS A 479 -47.41 8.86 -14.37
N MET A 480 -48.03 9.92 -13.83
CA MET A 480 -49.46 10.03 -13.51
C MET A 480 -49.99 9.07 -12.44
N ASP A 481 -49.11 8.42 -11.66
CA ASP A 481 -49.49 7.70 -10.44
C ASP A 481 -49.47 8.66 -9.23
N ILE A 482 -50.37 9.64 -9.27
CA ILE A 482 -50.42 10.72 -8.28
C ILE A 482 -50.72 10.20 -6.85
N PRO A 483 -51.64 9.25 -6.62
CA PRO A 483 -51.92 8.74 -5.28
C PRO A 483 -50.68 8.11 -4.60
N SER A 484 -49.89 7.33 -5.34
CA SER A 484 -48.64 6.77 -4.82
C SER A 484 -47.59 7.86 -4.53
N GLY A 485 -47.51 8.89 -5.38
CA GLY A 485 -46.64 10.04 -5.15
C GLY A 485 -46.98 10.77 -3.86
N ILE A 486 -48.27 11.08 -3.64
CA ILE A 486 -48.79 11.68 -2.41
C ILE A 486 -48.38 10.84 -1.19
N LYS A 487 -48.56 9.52 -1.25
CA LYS A 487 -48.19 8.61 -0.16
C LYS A 487 -46.72 8.75 0.21
N LEU A 488 -45.82 8.76 -0.78
CA LEU A 488 -44.39 8.90 -0.54
C LEU A 488 -44.02 10.25 0.07
N PHE A 489 -44.63 11.36 -0.38
CA PHE A 489 -44.41 12.68 0.23
C PHE A 489 -44.93 12.74 1.66
N VAL A 490 -46.07 12.12 1.95
CA VAL A 490 -46.60 12.03 3.32
C VAL A 490 -45.66 11.22 4.22
N THR A 491 -45.19 10.07 3.76
CA THR A 491 -44.21 9.26 4.52
C THR A 491 -42.92 10.03 4.75
N ALA A 492 -42.38 10.73 3.73
CA ALA A 492 -41.15 11.51 3.86
C ALA A 492 -41.23 12.53 5.00
N LYS A 493 -42.36 13.25 5.10
CA LYS A 493 -42.62 14.24 6.17
C LYS A 493 -42.81 13.63 7.55
N GLY A 494 -43.23 12.37 7.60
CA GLY A 494 -43.46 11.64 8.84
C GLY A 494 -42.20 11.02 9.43
N LEU A 495 -41.07 11.06 8.72
CA LEU A 495 -39.81 10.54 9.24
C LEU A 495 -39.31 11.41 10.40
N ALA A 496 -38.96 10.75 11.51
CA ALA A 496 -38.38 11.43 12.67
C ALA A 496 -36.98 11.96 12.32
N GLY A 497 -36.71 13.22 12.67
CA GLY A 497 -35.38 13.83 12.53
C GLY A 497 -35.10 14.54 11.21
N ILE A 498 -36.08 14.66 10.30
CA ILE A 498 -35.91 15.42 9.06
C ILE A 498 -35.78 16.94 9.33
N SER A 499 -35.00 17.63 8.49
CA SER A 499 -34.84 19.08 8.55
C SER A 499 -36.07 19.82 8.02
N GLU A 500 -36.21 21.09 8.43
CA GLU A 500 -37.28 21.96 7.95
C GLU A 500 -37.22 22.16 6.43
N ILE A 501 -36.02 22.17 5.83
CA ILE A 501 -35.84 22.36 4.39
C ILE A 501 -36.39 21.15 3.62
N VAL A 502 -36.04 19.92 4.04
CA VAL A 502 -36.51 18.69 3.38
C VAL A 502 -38.00 18.46 3.65
N SER A 503 -38.48 18.76 4.86
CA SER A 503 -39.91 18.78 5.17
C SER A 503 -40.68 19.78 4.30
N SER A 504 -40.11 20.98 4.07
CA SER A 504 -40.67 21.99 3.17
C SER A 504 -40.71 21.49 1.73
N GLN A 505 -39.65 20.85 1.24
CA GLN A 505 -39.62 20.26 -0.10
C GLN A 505 -40.70 19.18 -0.28
N ALA A 506 -40.86 18.26 0.67
CA ALA A 506 -41.92 17.26 0.61
C ALA A 506 -43.32 17.89 0.64
N ASN A 507 -43.52 18.97 1.41
CA ASN A 507 -44.79 19.71 1.40
C ASN A 507 -45.05 20.39 0.06
N PHE A 508 -44.03 20.99 -0.57
CA PHE A 508 -44.16 21.59 -1.89
C PHE A 508 -44.67 20.56 -2.92
N PHE A 509 -44.03 19.40 -3.01
CA PHE A 509 -44.46 18.36 -3.95
C PHE A 509 -45.81 17.75 -3.57
N HIS A 510 -46.13 17.63 -2.28
CA HIS A 510 -47.45 17.19 -1.82
C HIS A 510 -48.57 18.17 -2.23
N THR A 511 -48.38 19.47 -2.02
CA THR A 511 -49.29 20.53 -2.50
C THR A 511 -49.52 20.40 -3.99
N TYR A 512 -48.44 20.30 -4.76
CA TYR A 512 -48.54 20.23 -6.21
C TYR A 512 -49.24 18.95 -6.68
N ALA A 513 -48.97 17.80 -6.04
CA ALA A 513 -49.63 16.54 -6.35
C ALA A 513 -51.15 16.59 -6.08
N LEU A 514 -51.59 17.18 -4.97
CA LEU A 514 -53.02 17.35 -4.67
C LEU A 514 -53.72 18.27 -5.68
N LEU A 515 -53.07 19.35 -6.10
CA LEU A 515 -53.56 20.22 -7.17
C LEU A 515 -53.74 19.43 -8.48
N LEU A 516 -52.72 18.66 -8.89
CA LEU A 516 -52.79 17.83 -10.10
C LEU A 516 -53.89 16.77 -10.01
N GLN A 517 -54.05 16.12 -8.86
CA GLN A 517 -55.10 15.12 -8.65
C GLN A 517 -56.49 15.74 -8.75
N GLY A 518 -56.71 16.91 -8.15
CA GLY A 518 -57.99 17.62 -8.25
C GLY A 518 -58.31 18.06 -9.68
N GLN A 519 -57.30 18.45 -10.45
CA GLN A 519 -57.46 18.75 -11.88
C GLN A 519 -57.80 17.50 -12.69
N ALA A 520 -57.17 16.36 -12.41
CA ALA A 520 -57.44 15.09 -13.07
C ALA A 520 -58.88 14.59 -12.84
N LEU A 521 -59.52 14.97 -11.73
CA LEU A 521 -60.95 14.72 -11.46
C LEU A 521 -61.89 15.65 -12.25
N GLY A 522 -61.39 16.40 -13.22
CA GLY A 522 -62.15 17.35 -14.04
C GLY A 522 -62.26 18.76 -13.44
N GLY A 523 -61.63 19.01 -12.29
CA GLY A 523 -61.64 20.30 -11.62
C GLY A 523 -63.06 20.86 -11.41
N PRO A 524 -63.22 22.19 -11.31
CA PRO A 524 -64.52 22.81 -11.09
C PRO A 524 -65.28 23.07 -12.39
N GLN A 525 -65.56 22.02 -13.17
CA GLN A 525 -66.31 22.13 -14.42
C GLN A 525 -67.78 21.72 -14.27
N THR A 526 -68.07 20.75 -13.42
CA THR A 526 -69.42 20.24 -13.13
C THR A 526 -69.67 20.22 -11.62
N LEU A 527 -70.93 20.09 -11.19
CA LEU A 527 -71.24 19.94 -9.76
C LEU A 527 -70.56 18.70 -9.16
N GLU A 528 -70.53 17.60 -9.90
CA GLU A 528 -69.93 16.34 -9.47
C GLU A 528 -68.40 16.47 -9.35
N SER A 529 -67.73 16.95 -10.39
CA SER A 529 -66.27 17.16 -10.37
C SER A 529 -65.84 18.22 -9.36
N ALA A 530 -66.65 19.27 -9.15
CA ALA A 530 -66.41 20.27 -8.12
C ALA A 530 -66.48 19.66 -6.71
N ARG A 531 -67.48 18.82 -6.42
CA ARG A 531 -67.57 18.12 -5.13
C ARG A 531 -66.42 17.13 -4.92
N ALA A 532 -66.02 16.41 -5.97
CA ALA A 532 -64.96 15.42 -5.90
C ALA A 532 -63.56 16.04 -5.72
N SER A 533 -63.26 17.15 -6.40
CA SER A 533 -61.94 17.81 -6.34
C SER A 533 -61.77 18.79 -5.18
N ARG A 534 -62.87 19.28 -4.57
CA ARG A 534 -62.81 20.29 -3.49
C ARG A 534 -61.99 19.87 -2.28
N PRO A 535 -62.12 18.65 -1.71
CA PRO A 535 -61.29 18.23 -0.58
C PRO A 535 -59.79 18.33 -0.87
N LEU A 536 -59.38 17.97 -2.10
CA LEU A 536 -57.99 18.00 -2.53
C LEU A 536 -57.45 19.43 -2.62
N PHE A 537 -58.22 20.37 -3.18
CA PHE A 537 -57.80 21.78 -3.25
C PHE A 537 -57.77 22.44 -1.88
N VAL A 538 -58.72 22.11 -1.00
CA VAL A 538 -58.71 22.60 0.40
C VAL A 538 -57.49 22.09 1.14
N GLU A 539 -57.19 20.80 1.04
CA GLU A 539 -56.00 20.21 1.67
C GLU A 539 -54.72 20.82 1.09
N SER A 540 -54.63 20.90 -0.25
CA SER A 540 -53.50 21.50 -0.97
C SER A 540 -53.23 22.92 -0.49
N LEU A 541 -54.27 23.76 -0.35
CA LEU A 541 -54.14 25.13 0.14
C LEU A 541 -53.68 25.17 1.60
N GLY A 542 -54.22 24.28 2.44
CA GLY A 542 -53.88 24.21 3.87
C GLY A 542 -52.41 23.90 4.15
N ILE A 543 -51.72 23.22 3.24
CA ILE A 543 -50.30 22.85 3.39
C ILE A 543 -49.35 23.67 2.51
N ALA A 544 -49.87 24.51 1.60
CA ALA A 544 -49.05 25.22 0.61
C ALA A 544 -47.95 26.10 1.23
N GLU A 545 -48.28 26.80 2.32
CA GLU A 545 -47.32 27.65 3.05
C GLU A 545 -46.14 26.86 3.62
N LEU A 546 -46.35 25.59 3.99
CA LEU A 546 -45.28 24.72 4.50
C LEU A 546 -44.23 24.42 3.42
N GLY A 547 -44.60 24.50 2.13
CA GLY A 547 -43.70 24.32 0.99
C GLY A 547 -42.91 25.56 0.55
N ARG A 548 -43.10 26.70 1.21
CA ARG A 548 -42.60 28.00 0.74
C ARG A 548 -41.07 28.09 0.77
N ALA A 549 -40.41 27.56 1.81
CA ALA A 549 -38.96 27.64 1.93
C ALA A 549 -38.25 26.92 0.77
N TYR A 550 -38.73 25.72 0.41
CA TYR A 550 -38.23 25.02 -0.78
C TYR A 550 -38.54 25.79 -2.06
N ALA A 551 -39.76 26.30 -2.24
CA ALA A 551 -40.14 27.02 -3.44
C ALA A 551 -39.19 28.21 -3.72
N VAL A 552 -38.86 29.00 -2.69
CA VAL A 552 -37.88 30.10 -2.81
C VAL A 552 -36.52 29.57 -3.25
N SER A 553 -36.03 28.50 -2.63
CA SER A 553 -34.73 27.91 -2.96
C SER A 553 -34.67 27.33 -4.38
N ALA A 554 -35.78 26.81 -4.89
CA ALA A 554 -35.91 26.22 -6.22
C ALA A 554 -36.38 27.24 -7.29
N ASN A 555 -36.44 28.53 -6.94
CA ASN A 555 -36.94 29.62 -7.79
C ASN A 555 -38.35 29.35 -8.36
N GLN A 556 -39.20 28.71 -7.57
CA GLN A 556 -40.61 28.43 -7.86
C GLN A 556 -41.52 29.47 -7.19
N ASN A 557 -42.62 29.83 -7.85
CA ASN A 557 -43.55 30.83 -7.35
C ASN A 557 -44.71 30.20 -6.56
N MET A 558 -44.57 30.10 -5.24
CA MET A 558 -45.62 29.55 -4.37
C MET A 558 -46.89 30.40 -4.38
N ASP A 559 -46.78 31.73 -4.49
CA ASP A 559 -47.95 32.61 -4.50
C ASP A 559 -48.81 32.39 -5.74
N GLN A 560 -48.20 32.00 -6.87
CA GLN A 560 -48.93 31.59 -8.07
C GLN A 560 -49.76 30.32 -7.82
N ILE A 561 -49.20 29.32 -7.12
CA ILE A 561 -49.91 28.07 -6.78
C ILE A 561 -51.08 28.38 -5.83
N ILE A 562 -50.84 29.17 -4.78
CA ILE A 562 -51.87 29.59 -3.82
C ILE A 562 -52.97 30.40 -4.51
N GLY A 563 -52.60 31.33 -5.38
CA GLY A 563 -53.56 32.12 -6.17
C GLY A 563 -54.43 31.23 -7.07
N ALA A 564 -53.83 30.25 -7.74
CA ALA A 564 -54.55 29.28 -8.56
C ALA A 564 -55.54 28.43 -7.74
N LEU A 565 -55.12 27.95 -6.56
CA LEU A 565 -55.98 27.19 -5.65
C LEU A 565 -57.18 28.01 -5.17
N ASN A 566 -56.95 29.27 -4.76
CA ASN A 566 -58.02 30.17 -4.36
C ASN A 566 -59.03 30.44 -5.49
N ALA A 567 -58.55 30.63 -6.72
CA ALA A 567 -59.41 30.80 -7.88
C ALA A 567 -60.25 29.54 -8.16
N LEU A 568 -59.64 28.35 -8.09
CA LEU A 568 -60.35 27.08 -8.28
C LEU A 568 -61.44 26.88 -7.21
N LEU A 569 -61.12 27.12 -5.93
CA LEU A 569 -62.08 27.03 -4.82
C LEU A 569 -63.25 28.01 -4.99
N ALA A 570 -62.99 29.26 -5.40
CA ALA A 570 -64.04 30.24 -5.66
C ALA A 570 -65.00 29.79 -6.78
N VAL A 571 -64.47 29.17 -7.85
CA VAL A 571 -65.32 28.59 -8.91
C VAL A 571 -66.12 27.40 -8.37
N GLN A 572 -65.54 26.54 -7.53
CA GLN A 572 -66.27 25.44 -6.89
C GLN A 572 -67.42 25.94 -6.03
N ASP A 573 -67.16 26.92 -5.18
CA ASP A 573 -68.18 27.48 -4.28
C ASP A 573 -69.34 28.10 -5.10
N ALA A 574 -69.04 28.77 -6.22
CA ALA A 574 -70.06 29.30 -7.13
C ALA A 574 -70.88 28.21 -7.83
N ILE A 575 -70.26 27.10 -8.27
CA ILE A 575 -70.96 25.97 -8.90
C ILE A 575 -71.85 25.25 -7.88
N ILE A 576 -71.33 25.01 -6.67
CA ILE A 576 -72.05 24.31 -5.61
C ILE A 576 -73.23 25.16 -5.13
N ALA A 577 -73.05 26.48 -4.95
CA ALA A 577 -74.10 27.39 -4.51
C ALA A 577 -75.22 27.58 -5.55
N ARG A 578 -74.95 27.38 -6.85
CA ARG A 578 -75.99 27.43 -7.91
C ARG A 578 -76.83 26.15 -8.00
N ALA A 579 -76.40 25.06 -7.36
CA ALA A 579 -77.04 23.76 -7.43
C ALA A 579 -77.73 23.32 -6.13
N GLY A 580 -77.57 24.07 -5.05
CA GLY A 580 -78.35 23.98 -3.82
C GLY A 580 -79.37 25.11 -3.77
#